data_AF-A0A1H8QT10-F1
#
_entry.id   AF-A0A1H8QT10-F1
#
_cell.length_a   1.000
_cell.length_b   1.000
_cell.length_c   1.000
_cell.angle_alpha   90.00
_cell.angle_beta   90.00
_cell.angle_gamma   90.00
#
_symmetry.space_group_name_H-M   'P 1'
#
loop_
_entity.id
_entity.type
_entity.pdbx_description
1 polymer ?
#
loop_
_entity_poly.entity_id
_entity_poly.type
_entity_poly.pdbx_seq_one_letter_code
_entity_poly.pdbx_strand_id
1 'polypeptide(L)'
;MTYANMKLNQYQQVNNQSAEYADPHRLIQMLMEGFITRTAEAKAAMERGDINAKNTAVKKACGILHGLLDSLDFDKGGELASNLASMYFYQEKTLLLGHSRNEPEKLDEVMRLMREVKAGWDGIRDQAASEPDQRQTPPPESVGSISVSG
;
A
#
# COMPACT_ATOMS: atom_id res chain seq x y z
N MET A 1 -52.18 -8.85 4.29
CA MET A 1 -51.00 -9.64 3.88
C MET A 1 -50.50 -9.06 2.55
N THR A 2 -49.57 -8.10 2.62
CA THR A 2 -48.96 -7.42 1.47
C THR A 2 -47.51 -7.09 1.83
N TYR A 3 -46.60 -7.37 0.90
CA TYR A 3 -45.14 -7.33 0.97
C TYR A 3 -44.56 -5.92 1.21
N ALA A 4 -43.43 -5.82 1.94
CA ALA A 4 -42.29 -4.94 1.57
C ALA A 4 -41.11 -5.02 2.58
N ASN A 5 -39.90 -5.10 2.00
CA ASN A 5 -38.59 -4.70 2.54
C ASN A 5 -37.75 -5.71 3.33
N MET A 6 -37.38 -6.81 2.66
CA MET A 6 -36.08 -7.43 2.91
C MET A 6 -35.01 -6.64 2.16
N LYS A 7 -34.51 -5.55 2.77
CA LYS A 7 -33.28 -4.90 2.29
C LYS A 7 -32.09 -5.78 2.68
N LEU A 8 -31.60 -6.53 1.70
CA LEU A 8 -30.24 -7.05 1.65
C LEU A 8 -29.26 -5.93 1.98
N ASN A 9 -28.72 -5.93 3.20
CA ASN A 9 -27.49 -5.20 3.49
C ASN A 9 -26.32 -6.16 3.30
N GLN A 10 -25.91 -6.25 2.04
CA GLN A 10 -24.79 -7.01 1.53
C GLN A 10 -23.47 -6.28 1.85
N TYR A 11 -23.15 -6.14 3.14
CA TYR A 11 -21.88 -5.62 3.65
C TYR A 11 -21.39 -6.44 4.84
N GLN A 12 -21.49 -7.77 4.74
CA GLN A 12 -21.02 -8.70 5.77
C GLN A 12 -20.11 -9.81 5.24
N GLN A 13 -19.46 -9.63 4.09
CA GLN A 13 -18.37 -10.52 3.69
C GLN A 13 -17.27 -9.74 2.98
N VAL A 14 -16.43 -9.05 3.75
CA VAL A 14 -15.00 -9.14 3.46
C VAL A 14 -14.48 -10.23 4.39
N ASN A 15 -14.75 -11.44 3.91
CA ASN A 15 -14.37 -12.69 4.52
C ASN A 15 -12.85 -12.73 4.62
N ASN A 16 -12.35 -12.51 5.84
CA ASN A 16 -10.94 -12.57 6.22
C ASN A 16 -10.47 -14.05 6.25
N GLN A 17 -10.75 -14.79 5.18
CA GLN A 17 -10.43 -16.22 5.02
C GLN A 17 -9.41 -16.38 3.91
N SER A 18 -8.12 -16.15 4.21
CA SER A 18 -7.01 -16.88 3.58
C SER A 18 -5.70 -16.55 4.29
N ALA A 19 -5.51 -17.13 5.48
CA ALA A 19 -4.22 -17.13 6.19
C ALA A 19 -3.16 -18.04 5.53
N GLU A 20 -3.40 -18.53 4.30
CA GLU A 20 -2.46 -19.36 3.53
C GLU A 20 -1.82 -18.62 2.34
N TYR A 21 -2.26 -17.39 2.06
CA TYR A 21 -1.67 -16.50 1.05
C TYR A 21 -1.25 -15.22 1.76
N ALA A 22 -0.04 -14.72 1.51
CA ALA A 22 0.39 -13.44 2.08
C ALA A 22 -0.67 -12.38 1.77
N ASP A 23 -1.16 -11.72 2.82
CA ASP A 23 -2.10 -10.59 2.74
C ASP A 23 -1.64 -9.66 1.59
N PRO A 24 -2.49 -9.38 0.57
CA PRO A 24 -2.13 -8.53 -0.56
C PRO A 24 -1.51 -7.20 -0.13
N HIS A 25 -1.94 -6.65 1.01
CA HIS A 25 -1.33 -5.45 1.58
C HIS A 25 0.14 -5.66 1.96
N ARG A 26 0.46 -6.80 2.57
CA ARG A 26 1.82 -7.19 2.94
C ARG A 26 2.69 -7.50 1.72
N LEU A 27 2.12 -8.07 0.66
CA LEU A 27 2.85 -8.30 -0.59
C LEU A 27 3.37 -6.99 -1.21
N ILE A 28 2.52 -5.96 -1.27
CA ILE A 28 2.90 -4.63 -1.74
C ILE A 28 4.00 -4.03 -0.85
N GLN A 29 3.88 -4.14 0.48
CA GLN A 29 4.95 -3.70 1.40
C GLN A 29 6.28 -4.38 1.11
N MET A 30 6.28 -5.71 0.92
CA MET A 30 7.49 -6.47 0.63
C MET A 30 8.11 -6.10 -0.72
N LEU A 31 7.29 -5.77 -1.73
CA LEU A 31 7.78 -5.24 -3.00
C LEU A 31 8.45 -3.89 -2.80
N MET A 32 7.82 -2.95 -2.07
CA MET A 32 8.42 -1.64 -1.78
C MET A 32 9.75 -1.77 -1.01
N GLU A 33 9.80 -2.65 0.01
CA GLU A 33 11.03 -2.98 0.74
C GLU A 33 12.10 -3.55 -0.20
N GLY A 34 11.71 -4.50 -1.06
CA GLY A 34 12.58 -5.10 -2.07
C GLY A 34 13.16 -4.05 -3.03
N PHE A 35 12.35 -3.11 -3.51
CA PHE A 35 12.82 -2.03 -4.38
C PHE A 35 13.90 -1.19 -3.71
N ILE A 36 13.67 -0.79 -2.45
CA ILE A 36 14.63 -0.01 -1.66
C ILE A 36 15.94 -0.79 -1.49
N THR A 37 15.86 -2.07 -1.11
CA THR A 37 17.03 -2.92 -0.94
C THR A 37 17.83 -3.08 -2.23
N ARG A 38 17.19 -3.36 -3.37
CA ARG A 38 17.89 -3.52 -4.65
C ARG A 38 18.50 -2.20 -5.14
N THR A 39 17.86 -1.07 -4.88
CA THR A 39 18.42 0.24 -5.21
C THR A 39 19.64 0.55 -4.35
N ALA A 40 19.61 0.22 -3.06
CA ALA A 40 20.77 0.34 -2.17
C ALA A 40 21.94 -0.57 -2.60
N GLU A 41 21.66 -1.81 -3.01
CA GLU A 41 22.66 -2.73 -3.57
C GLU A 41 23.28 -2.17 -4.84
N ALA A 42 22.47 -1.59 -5.74
CA ALA A 42 22.95 -0.96 -6.96
C ALA A 42 23.87 0.23 -6.66
N LYS A 43 23.52 1.05 -5.66
CA LYS A 43 24.35 2.18 -5.21
C LYS A 43 25.69 1.69 -4.66
N ALA A 44 25.66 0.73 -3.75
CA ALA A 44 26.88 0.19 -3.15
C ALA A 44 27.79 -0.48 -4.21
N ALA A 45 27.21 -1.17 -5.20
CA ALA A 45 27.96 -1.71 -6.33
C ALA A 45 28.57 -0.61 -7.22
N MET A 46 27.83 0.47 -7.46
CA MET A 46 28.31 1.65 -8.20
C MET A 46 29.52 2.30 -7.50
N GLU A 47 29.46 2.51 -6.19
CA GLU A 47 30.54 3.10 -5.39
C GLU A 47 31.82 2.24 -5.40
N ARG A 48 31.67 0.91 -5.50
CA ARG A 48 32.79 -0.04 -5.60
C ARG A 48 33.27 -0.30 -7.03
N GLY A 49 32.62 0.29 -8.04
CA GLY A 49 32.93 0.04 -9.46
C GLY A 49 32.53 -1.34 -9.97
N ASP A 50 31.67 -2.09 -9.25
CA ASP A 50 31.19 -3.40 -9.68
C ASP A 50 30.01 -3.27 -10.66
N ILE A 51 30.34 -3.24 -11.95
CA ILE A 51 29.38 -3.04 -13.03
C ILE A 51 28.36 -4.19 -13.10
N ASN A 52 28.79 -5.44 -12.88
CA ASN A 52 27.91 -6.61 -13.01
C ASN A 52 26.87 -6.66 -11.89
N ALA A 53 27.31 -6.43 -10.64
CA ALA A 53 26.39 -6.34 -9.51
C ALA A 53 25.45 -5.14 -9.67
N LYS A 54 25.96 -3.98 -10.10
CA LYS A 54 25.14 -2.79 -10.38
C LYS A 54 24.03 -3.10 -11.40
N ASN A 55 24.39 -3.66 -12.55
CA ASN A 55 23.44 -3.98 -13.62
C ASN A 55 22.36 -4.96 -13.14
N THR A 56 22.76 -5.98 -12.36
CA THR A 56 21.85 -6.99 -11.83
C THR A 56 20.86 -6.38 -10.83
N ALA A 57 21.35 -5.55 -9.92
CA ALA A 57 20.53 -4.89 -8.91
C ALA A 57 19.52 -3.92 -9.53
N VAL A 58 19.95 -3.09 -10.50
CA VAL A 58 19.06 -2.17 -11.23
C VAL A 58 17.97 -2.92 -11.99
N LYS A 59 18.32 -3.99 -12.72
CA LYS A 59 17.32 -4.83 -13.41
C LYS A 59 16.26 -5.38 -12.46
N LYS A 60 16.66 -5.86 -11.28
CA LYS A 60 15.73 -6.34 -10.25
C LYS A 60 14.85 -5.21 -9.72
N ALA A 61 15.40 -4.04 -9.48
CA ALA A 61 14.64 -2.87 -9.01
C ALA A 61 13.58 -2.42 -10.04
N CYS A 62 13.93 -2.35 -11.33
CA CYS A 62 12.97 -2.09 -12.41
C CYS A 62 11.86 -3.15 -12.46
N GLY A 63 12.22 -4.44 -12.35
CA GLY A 63 11.22 -5.52 -12.32
C GLY A 63 10.21 -5.38 -11.17
N ILE A 64 10.64 -4.87 -10.01
CA ILE A 64 9.74 -4.60 -8.88
C ILE A 64 8.83 -3.41 -9.18
N LEU A 65 9.33 -2.33 -9.78
CA LEU A 65 8.49 -1.19 -10.20
C LEU A 65 7.39 -1.63 -11.18
N HIS A 66 7.74 -2.48 -12.14
CA HIS A 66 6.75 -3.05 -13.06
C HIS A 66 5.69 -3.89 -12.33
N GLY A 67 6.11 -4.75 -11.40
CA GLY A 67 5.15 -5.51 -10.57
C GLY A 67 4.24 -4.61 -9.74
N LEU A 68 4.73 -3.48 -9.23
CA LEU A 68 3.91 -2.48 -8.52
C LEU A 68 2.94 -1.78 -9.48
N LEU A 69 3.38 -1.40 -10.69
CA LEU A 69 2.52 -0.82 -11.72
C LEU A 69 1.40 -1.79 -12.12
N ASP A 70 1.73 -3.06 -12.35
CA ASP A 70 0.78 -4.10 -12.74
C ASP A 70 -0.24 -4.39 -11.63
N SER A 71 0.06 -4.03 -10.37
CA SER A 71 -0.86 -4.18 -9.23
C SER A 71 -1.88 -3.05 -9.10
N LEU A 72 -1.77 -1.97 -9.89
CA LEU A 72 -2.68 -0.84 -9.81
C LEU A 72 -4.02 -1.14 -10.48
N ASP A 73 -5.12 -0.94 -9.74
CA ASP A 73 -6.48 -0.99 -10.26
C ASP A 73 -6.89 0.42 -10.72
N PHE A 74 -6.78 0.69 -12.03
CA PHE A 74 -7.11 2.01 -12.60
C PHE A 74 -8.63 2.28 -12.62
N ASP A 75 -9.45 1.23 -12.67
CA ASP A 75 -10.91 1.37 -12.70
C ASP A 75 -11.43 1.81 -11.33
N LYS A 76 -10.94 1.20 -10.24
CA LYS A 76 -11.33 1.58 -8.86
C LYS A 76 -10.49 2.71 -8.29
N GLY A 77 -9.21 2.77 -8.65
CA GLY A 77 -8.25 3.73 -8.11
C GLY A 77 -8.26 5.09 -8.80
N GLY A 78 -8.78 5.19 -10.02
CA GLY A 78 -8.97 6.44 -10.76
C GLY A 78 -7.72 7.34 -10.77
N GLU A 79 -7.87 8.56 -10.27
CA GLU A 79 -6.79 9.55 -10.22
C GLU A 79 -5.63 9.12 -9.31
N LEU A 80 -5.92 8.45 -8.18
CA LEU A 80 -4.88 7.97 -7.28
C LEU A 80 -3.97 6.94 -7.95
N ALA A 81 -4.57 5.96 -8.63
CA ALA A 81 -3.81 4.96 -9.40
C ALA A 81 -2.98 5.63 -10.51
N SER A 82 -3.54 6.61 -11.20
CA SER A 82 -2.85 7.36 -12.26
C SER A 82 -1.65 8.17 -11.73
N ASN A 83 -1.80 8.79 -10.56
CA ASN A 83 -0.73 9.54 -9.89
C ASN A 83 0.38 8.62 -9.40
N LEU A 84 0.03 7.47 -8.80
CA LEU A 84 1.00 6.45 -8.39
C LEU A 84 1.77 5.89 -9.59
N ALA A 85 1.08 5.58 -10.70
CA ALA A 85 1.72 5.11 -11.92
C ALA A 85 2.72 6.13 -12.46
N SER A 86 2.33 7.40 -12.54
CA SER A 86 3.19 8.50 -12.99
C SER A 86 4.45 8.63 -12.13
N MET A 87 4.31 8.47 -10.82
CA MET A 87 5.42 8.47 -9.88
C MET A 87 6.33 7.24 -10.06
N TYR A 88 5.79 6.04 -10.28
CA TYR A 88 6.61 4.86 -10.57
C TYR A 88 7.39 5.01 -11.88
N PHE A 89 6.80 5.59 -12.93
CA PHE A 89 7.51 5.90 -14.17
C PHE A 89 8.62 6.95 -13.98
N TYR A 90 8.37 7.98 -13.18
CA TYR A 90 9.40 8.95 -12.81
C TYR A 90 10.57 8.26 -12.10
N GLN A 91 10.28 7.42 -11.11
CA GLN A 91 11.28 6.67 -10.36
C GLN A 91 12.12 5.76 -11.26
N GLU A 92 11.49 5.04 -12.19
CA GLU A 92 12.20 4.20 -13.15
C GLU A 92 13.15 5.03 -14.01
N LYS A 93 12.66 6.13 -14.60
CA LYS A 93 13.48 7.02 -15.43
C LYS A 93 14.67 7.58 -14.66
N THR A 94 14.46 8.02 -13.42
CA THR A 94 15.52 8.57 -12.56
C THR A 94 16.54 7.50 -12.17
N LEU A 95 16.08 6.29 -11.84
CA LEU A 95 16.95 5.15 -11.55
C LEU A 95 17.84 4.79 -12.75
N LEU A 96 17.25 4.68 -13.94
CA LEU A 96 17.99 4.37 -15.18
C LEU A 96 18.98 5.49 -15.55
N LEU A 97 18.60 6.75 -15.34
CA LEU A 97 19.50 7.88 -15.54
C LEU A 97 20.70 7.81 -14.59
N GLY A 98 20.45 7.62 -13.29
CA GLY A 98 21.51 7.45 -12.29
C GLY A 98 22.42 6.27 -12.58
N HIS A 99 21.83 5.16 -12.99
CA HIS A 99 22.57 3.97 -13.41
C HIS A 99 23.51 4.22 -14.60
N SER A 100 23.00 4.89 -15.65
CA SER A 100 23.73 5.15 -16.89
C SER A 100 24.85 6.17 -16.71
N ARG A 101 24.65 7.16 -15.83
CA ARG A 101 25.61 8.23 -15.56
C ARG A 101 26.52 7.98 -14.37
N ASN A 102 26.30 6.89 -13.64
CA ASN A 102 26.95 6.60 -12.35
C ASN A 102 26.77 7.76 -11.34
N GLU A 103 25.54 8.24 -11.20
CA GLU A 103 25.16 9.29 -10.26
C GLU A 103 24.43 8.66 -9.06
N PRO A 104 25.13 8.32 -7.95
CA PRO A 104 24.54 7.62 -6.80
C PRO A 104 23.47 8.46 -6.08
N GLU A 105 23.51 9.78 -6.19
CA GLU A 105 22.53 10.70 -5.61
C GLU A 105 21.14 10.46 -6.22
N LYS A 106 21.07 10.06 -7.49
CA LYS A 106 19.80 9.69 -8.13
C LYS A 106 19.23 8.43 -7.53
N LEU A 107 20.06 7.47 -7.13
CA LEU A 107 19.62 6.25 -6.45
C LEU A 107 19.07 6.57 -5.05
N ASP A 108 19.68 7.51 -4.34
CA ASP A 108 19.16 8.02 -3.06
C ASP A 108 17.80 8.69 -3.21
N GLU A 109 17.61 9.49 -4.26
CA GLU A 109 16.34 10.14 -4.57
C GLU A 109 15.20 9.12 -4.74
N VAL A 110 15.40 8.09 -5.58
CA VAL A 110 14.39 7.04 -5.78
C VAL A 110 14.09 6.28 -4.50
N MET A 111 15.12 5.94 -3.70
CA MET A 111 14.89 5.26 -2.42
C MET A 111 14.09 6.13 -1.44
N ARG A 112 14.33 7.44 -1.42
CA ARG A 112 13.56 8.39 -0.58
C ARG A 112 12.11 8.43 -1.02
N LEU A 113 11.83 8.58 -2.32
CA LEU A 113 10.47 8.60 -2.85
C LEU A 113 9.72 7.30 -2.53
N MET A 114 10.34 6.13 -2.73
CA MET A 114 9.70 4.87 -2.37
C MET A 114 9.45 4.75 -0.86
N ARG A 115 10.33 5.28 0.00
CA ARG A 115 10.10 5.30 1.46
C ARG A 115 8.88 6.13 1.84
N GLU A 116 8.68 7.28 1.19
CA GLU A 116 7.49 8.12 1.43
C GLU A 116 6.20 7.39 1.06
N VAL A 117 6.20 6.70 -0.09
CA VAL A 117 5.07 5.88 -0.55
C VAL A 117 4.79 4.73 0.40
N LYS A 118 5.85 4.02 0.82
CA LYS A 118 5.74 2.92 1.78
C LYS A 118 5.16 3.40 3.11
N ALA A 119 5.61 4.55 3.63
CA ALA A 119 5.08 5.11 4.86
C ALA A 119 3.58 5.42 4.75
N GLY A 120 3.14 5.99 3.62
CA GLY A 120 1.72 6.19 3.34
C GLY A 120 0.93 4.88 3.29
N TRP A 121 1.50 3.84 2.66
CA TRP A 121 0.88 2.52 2.58
C TRP A 121 0.76 1.83 3.95
N ASP A 122 1.81 1.86 4.77
CA ASP A 122 1.82 1.30 6.12
C ASP A 122 0.72 1.94 7.00
N GLY A 123 0.53 3.25 6.89
CA GLY A 123 -0.47 3.99 7.67
C GLY A 123 -1.94 3.62 7.41
N ILE A 124 -2.26 3.04 6.25
CA ILE A 124 -3.63 2.59 5.92
C ILE A 124 -4.07 1.46 6.85
N ARG A 125 -3.15 0.53 7.16
CA ARG A 125 -3.44 -0.60 8.05
C ARG A 125 -3.60 -0.14 9.50
N ASP A 126 -2.81 0.84 9.93
CA ASP A 126 -2.91 1.41 11.28
C ASP A 126 -4.26 2.12 11.48
N GLN A 127 -4.78 2.82 10.47
CA GLN A 127 -6.13 3.41 10.52
C GLN A 127 -7.22 2.33 10.57
N ALA A 128 -7.13 1.29 9.75
CA ALA A 128 -8.10 0.20 9.77
C ALA A 128 -8.11 -0.61 11.10
N ALA A 129 -6.97 -0.66 11.80
CA ALA A 129 -6.84 -1.33 13.10
C ALA A 129 -7.22 -0.46 14.30
N SER A 130 -7.29 0.87 14.13
CA SER A 130 -7.44 1.83 15.24
C SER A 130 -8.83 2.45 15.37
N GLU A 131 -9.79 2.18 14.46
CA GLU A 131 -11.21 2.46 14.72
C GLU A 131 -11.77 1.49 15.79
N PRO A 132 -12.03 1.94 17.03
CA PRO A 132 -12.76 1.13 17.98
C PRO A 132 -14.22 1.07 17.51
N ASP A 133 -14.82 -0.12 17.60
CA ASP A 133 -16.23 -0.37 17.33
C ASP A 133 -17.17 0.54 18.15
N GLN A 134 -17.46 1.75 17.64
CA GLN A 134 -18.45 2.66 18.22
C GLN A 134 -19.90 2.23 17.91
N ARG A 135 -20.12 1.04 17.34
CA ARG A 135 -21.45 0.46 17.12
C ARG A 135 -21.90 -0.48 18.25
N GLN A 136 -21.13 -0.60 19.33
CA GLN A 136 -21.56 -1.18 20.60
C GLN A 136 -21.70 -0.11 21.69
N THR A 137 -22.53 0.90 21.47
CA THR A 137 -23.23 1.51 22.61
C THR A 137 -24.46 0.65 22.88
N PRO A 138 -24.55 -0.05 24.03
CA PRO A 138 -25.84 -0.63 24.40
C PRO A 138 -26.89 0.48 24.43
N PRO A 139 -28.12 0.24 23.94
CA PRO A 139 -29.16 1.26 23.94
C PRO A 139 -29.35 1.78 25.37
N PRO A 140 -29.65 3.08 25.55
CA PRO A 140 -29.90 3.60 26.89
C PRO A 140 -31.05 2.80 27.51
N GLU A 141 -30.79 2.14 28.63
CA GLU A 141 -31.84 1.52 29.43
C GLU A 141 -32.88 2.60 29.71
N SER A 142 -34.11 2.36 29.24
CA SER A 142 -35.24 3.23 29.56
C SER A 142 -35.42 3.20 31.08
N VAL A 143 -34.99 4.27 31.76
CA VAL A 143 -35.36 4.49 33.16
C VAL A 143 -36.88 4.61 33.15
N GLY A 144 -37.55 3.53 33.50
CA GLY A 144 -38.99 3.45 33.60
C GLY A 144 -39.47 4.55 34.54
N SER A 145 -40.19 5.51 33.98
CA SER A 145 -40.98 6.48 34.71
C SER A 145 -42.02 5.73 35.54
N ILE A 146 -41.74 5.51 36.82
CA ILE A 146 -42.80 5.19 37.79
C ILE A 146 -43.36 6.53 38.26
N SER A 147 -44.39 6.98 37.54
CA SER A 147 -45.44 7.80 38.14
C SER A 147 -46.33 6.87 38.96
N VAL A 148 -46.38 7.07 40.27
CA VAL A 148 -47.54 6.66 41.07
C VAL A 148 -48.01 7.90 41.82
N SER A 149 -49.10 8.46 41.31
CA SER A 149 -50.02 9.30 42.06
C SER A 149 -50.88 8.40 42.95
N GLY A 150 -51.08 8.84 44.18
CA GLY A 150 -52.00 8.27 45.17
C GLY A 150 -51.96 9.14 46.42
#